data_AF-A0A9E5DM72-F1
#
_entry.id   AF-A0A9E5DM72-F1
#
_cell.length_a   1.000
_cell.length_b   1.000
_cell.length_c   1.000
_cell.angle_alpha   90.00
_cell.angle_beta   90.00
_cell.angle_gamma   90.00
#
_symmetry.space_group_name_H-M   'P 1'
#
loop_
_entity.id
_entity.type
_entity.pdbx_description
1 polymer ?
#
loop_
_entity_poly.entity_id
_entity_poly.type
_entity_poly.pdbx_seq_one_letter_code
_entity_poly.pdbx_strand_id
1 'polypeptide(L)'
;MAVKNYFSIFFTNEPWKLDGEERKIHILLNVVLGIPILYLLSYIFANLMKLHYLPFFFALCFFLIAWIFYVYYWDQLDSKYGLKPFQSPFPYSYQGYIILFTLSAPAFFFLMLALGLTSGNFWFGLGGAVALVYPILGMFFRIKTFSDDSILIPKGKAVLPDKVVLPDGKELSSGEGRVVTETVKGFGFMPLSYWILASAVGLYTVGRGFSGIQLHFTSGTPPLEAAIFTIILGLLLQTVYLFPDKLNRIVPIELRTKKGFLFMFVLAFVLFGVSQFLIGIVTL
;
A
#
# COMPACT_ATOMS: atom_id res chain seq x y z
N MET A 1 23.10 2.91 27.61
CA MET A 1 22.06 2.47 26.67
C MET A 1 22.28 0.98 26.46
N ALA A 2 21.33 0.11 26.84
CA ALA A 2 21.52 -1.33 26.72
C ALA A 2 21.50 -1.71 25.23
N VAL A 3 22.60 -2.28 24.73
CA VAL A 3 22.69 -2.77 23.35
C VAL A 3 21.59 -3.82 23.17
N LYS A 4 20.66 -3.57 22.25
CA LYS A 4 19.64 -4.55 21.87
C LYS A 4 20.35 -5.81 21.36
N ASN A 5 19.88 -7.00 21.75
CA ASN A 5 20.51 -8.22 21.24
C ASN A 5 20.27 -8.35 19.72
N TYR A 6 21.14 -9.09 19.01
CA TYR A 6 21.07 -9.25 17.55
C TYR A 6 19.72 -9.78 17.05
N PHE A 7 19.05 -10.63 17.83
CA PHE A 7 17.73 -11.14 17.51
C PHE A 7 16.67 -10.02 17.47
N SER A 8 16.63 -9.17 18.49
CA SER A 8 15.73 -8.03 18.56
C SER A 8 16.03 -6.98 17.49
N ILE A 9 17.31 -6.79 17.13
CA ILE A 9 17.71 -5.94 16.01
C ILE A 9 17.17 -6.52 14.71
N PHE A 10 17.35 -7.82 14.45
CA PHE A 10 16.89 -8.48 13.22
C PHE A 10 15.37 -8.36 12.99
N PHE A 11 14.56 -8.58 14.03
CA PHE A 11 13.09 -8.54 13.92
C PHE A 11 12.48 -7.14 14.07
N THR A 12 13.29 -6.09 14.27
CA THR A 12 12.75 -4.73 14.36
C THR A 12 12.22 -4.27 13.01
N ASN A 13 10.94 -3.88 12.96
CA ASN A 13 10.29 -3.28 11.80
C ASN A 13 10.18 -1.74 11.89
N GLU A 14 10.74 -1.11 12.91
CA GLU A 14 10.64 0.34 13.16
C GLU A 14 12.04 0.97 13.11
N PRO A 15 12.49 1.47 11.94
CA PRO A 15 13.89 1.89 11.78
C PRO A 15 14.30 3.06 12.68
N TRP A 16 13.36 3.89 13.13
CA TRP A 16 13.63 4.98 14.09
C TRP A 16 13.93 4.51 15.52
N LYS A 17 13.66 3.23 15.83
CA LYS A 17 14.03 2.62 17.11
C LYS A 17 15.47 2.09 17.10
N LEU A 18 16.16 2.20 15.96
CA LEU A 18 17.53 1.75 15.78
C LEU A 18 18.45 2.96 15.59
N ASP A 19 19.57 2.97 16.30
CA ASP A 19 20.63 3.95 16.02
C ASP A 19 21.34 3.65 14.67
N GLY A 20 22.31 4.48 14.30
CA GLY A 20 23.01 4.34 13.02
C GLY A 20 23.81 3.05 12.87
N GLU A 21 24.40 2.53 13.96
CA GLU A 21 25.17 1.29 13.95
C GLU A 21 24.23 0.07 14.01
N GLU A 22 23.19 0.13 14.84
CA GLU A 22 22.14 -0.89 14.90
C GLU A 22 21.45 -1.08 13.54
N ARG A 23 21.25 0.00 12.77
CA ARG A 23 20.72 -0.09 11.39
C ARG A 23 21.68 -0.81 10.43
N LYS A 24 22.99 -0.56 10.51
CA LYS A 24 23.99 -1.29 9.69
C LYS A 24 23.99 -2.77 10.03
N ILE A 25 23.94 -3.11 11.32
CA ILE A 25 23.84 -4.50 11.81
C ILE A 25 22.54 -5.13 11.31
N HIS A 26 21.41 -4.43 11.42
CA HIS A 26 20.12 -4.89 10.91
C HIS A 26 20.17 -5.21 9.42
N ILE A 27 20.77 -4.34 8.61
CA ILE A 27 20.96 -4.56 7.16
C ILE A 27 21.84 -5.78 6.91
N LEU A 28 22.97 -5.90 7.59
CA LEU A 28 23.89 -7.03 7.42
C LEU A 28 23.18 -8.37 7.73
N LEU A 29 22.45 -8.44 8.83
CA LEU A 29 21.69 -9.63 9.21
C LEU A 29 20.59 -9.96 8.17
N ASN A 30 19.88 -8.94 7.67
CA ASN A 30 18.86 -9.13 6.63
C ASN A 30 19.46 -9.57 5.29
N VAL A 31 20.68 -9.16 4.94
CA VAL A 31 21.35 -9.66 3.73
C VAL A 31 21.80 -11.11 3.92
N VAL A 32 22.53 -11.40 4.99
CA VAL A 32 23.15 -12.70 5.24
C VAL A 32 22.10 -13.79 5.47
N LEU A 33 21.06 -13.50 6.24
CA LEU A 33 20.00 -14.46 6.55
C LEU A 33 18.84 -14.38 5.54
N GLY A 34 18.50 -13.18 5.09
CA GLY A 34 17.35 -12.97 4.22
C GLY A 34 17.52 -13.63 2.86
N ILE A 35 18.68 -13.53 2.20
CA ILE A 35 18.85 -14.12 0.86
C ILE A 35 18.63 -15.66 0.88
N PRO A 36 19.27 -16.45 1.78
CA PRO A 36 19.00 -17.88 1.89
C PRO A 36 17.54 -18.20 2.22
N ILE A 37 16.92 -17.43 3.13
CA ILE A 37 15.51 -17.59 3.49
C ILE A 37 14.62 -17.34 2.26
N LEU A 38 14.86 -16.26 1.52
CA LEU A 38 14.11 -15.92 0.32
C LEU A 38 14.28 -16.96 -0.79
N TYR A 39 15.47 -17.53 -0.95
CA TYR A 39 15.71 -18.65 -1.87
C TYR A 39 14.84 -19.85 -1.50
N LEU A 40 14.88 -20.27 -0.23
CA LEU A 40 14.09 -21.41 0.27
C LEU A 40 12.58 -21.15 0.15
N LEU A 41 12.12 -19.98 0.57
CA LEU A 41 10.72 -19.58 0.45
C LEU A 41 10.28 -19.55 -1.01
N SER A 42 11.10 -18.97 -1.90
CA SER A 42 10.80 -18.94 -3.33
C SER A 42 10.67 -20.33 -3.90
N TYR A 43 11.55 -21.26 -3.53
CA TYR A 43 11.48 -22.64 -3.99
C TYR A 43 10.21 -23.35 -3.49
N ILE A 44 9.88 -23.20 -2.21
CA ILE A 44 8.68 -23.81 -1.61
C ILE A 44 7.42 -23.25 -2.26
N PHE A 45 7.27 -21.92 -2.29
CA PHE A 45 6.07 -21.27 -2.84
C PHE A 45 5.94 -21.45 -4.34
N ALA A 46 7.05 -21.41 -5.10
CA ALA A 46 7.01 -21.67 -6.54
C ALA A 46 6.50 -23.08 -6.83
N ASN A 47 6.93 -24.09 -6.06
CA ASN A 47 6.43 -25.45 -6.22
C ASN A 47 4.97 -25.61 -5.77
N LEU A 48 4.59 -25.04 -4.62
CA LEU A 48 3.22 -25.14 -4.08
C LEU A 48 2.20 -24.43 -4.98
N MET A 49 2.52 -23.22 -5.42
CA MET A 49 1.62 -22.37 -6.20
C MET A 49 1.81 -22.54 -7.71
N LYS A 50 2.73 -23.42 -8.13
CA LYS A 50 3.17 -23.58 -9.52
C LYS A 50 3.63 -22.26 -10.17
N LEU A 51 4.17 -21.35 -9.36
CA LEU A 51 4.68 -20.07 -9.85
C LEU A 51 5.99 -20.26 -10.61
N HIS A 52 6.24 -19.45 -11.63
CA HIS A 52 7.59 -19.40 -12.23
C HIS A 52 8.58 -18.93 -11.17
N TYR A 53 9.52 -19.82 -10.83
CA TYR A 53 10.47 -19.61 -9.75
C TYR A 53 11.28 -18.32 -9.89
N LEU A 54 11.90 -18.09 -11.05
CA LEU A 54 12.84 -16.99 -11.25
C LEU A 54 12.23 -15.59 -11.03
N PRO A 55 11.12 -15.21 -11.71
CA PRO A 55 10.49 -13.91 -11.47
C PRO A 55 9.92 -13.79 -10.05
N PHE A 56 9.44 -14.89 -9.45
CA PHE A 56 8.97 -14.86 -8.07
C PHE A 56 10.12 -14.62 -7.08
N PHE A 57 11.26 -15.28 -7.27
CA PHE A 57 12.48 -15.05 -6.49
C PHE A 57 12.97 -13.60 -6.63
N PHE A 58 12.98 -13.06 -7.85
CA PHE A 58 13.31 -11.65 -8.06
C PHE A 58 12.35 -10.71 -7.33
N ALA A 59 11.05 -10.98 -7.33
CA ALA A 59 10.08 -10.19 -6.57
C ALA A 59 10.45 -10.14 -5.08
N LEU A 60 10.77 -11.28 -4.47
CA LEU A 60 11.18 -11.33 -3.06
C LEU A 60 12.50 -10.58 -2.81
N CYS A 61 13.48 -10.73 -3.70
CA CYS A 61 14.74 -10.00 -3.62
C CYS A 61 14.51 -8.47 -3.70
N PHE A 62 13.60 -8.01 -4.55
CA PHE A 62 13.26 -6.58 -4.62
C PHE A 62 12.56 -6.06 -3.36
N PHE A 63 11.72 -6.88 -2.69
CA PHE A 63 11.20 -6.49 -1.37
C PHE A 63 12.33 -6.33 -0.33
N LEU A 64 13.31 -7.23 -0.32
CA LEU A 64 14.46 -7.13 0.57
C LEU A 64 15.34 -5.91 0.25
N ILE A 65 15.61 -5.65 -1.03
CA ILE A 65 16.37 -4.47 -1.47
C ILE A 65 15.62 -3.18 -1.08
N ALA A 66 14.31 -3.13 -1.28
CA ALA A 66 13.48 -2.00 -0.87
C ALA A 66 13.57 -1.75 0.64
N TRP A 67 13.49 -2.81 1.44
CA TRP A 67 13.64 -2.74 2.89
C TRP A 67 15.02 -2.24 3.31
N ILE A 68 16.09 -2.81 2.74
CA ILE A 68 17.47 -2.39 3.02
C ILE A 68 17.67 -0.92 2.69
N PHE A 69 17.21 -0.47 1.51
CA PHE A 69 17.30 0.92 1.10
C PHE A 69 16.55 1.84 2.06
N TYR A 70 15.33 1.45 2.45
CA TYR A 70 14.50 2.21 3.39
C TYR A 70 15.18 2.39 4.75
N VAL A 71 15.77 1.32 5.30
CA VAL A 71 16.49 1.36 6.58
C VAL A 71 17.79 2.16 6.46
N TYR A 72 18.56 1.95 5.39
CA TYR A 72 19.85 2.62 5.19
C TYR A 72 19.69 4.14 5.07
N TYR A 73 18.74 4.58 4.25
CA TYR A 73 18.48 6.00 4.01
C TYR A 73 17.45 6.61 4.97
N TRP A 74 17.13 5.93 6.08
CA TRP A 74 16.03 6.32 6.98
C TRP A 74 16.06 7.80 7.38
N ASP A 75 17.19 8.33 7.87
CA ASP A 75 17.25 9.73 8.36
C ASP A 75 17.05 10.75 7.23
N GLN A 76 17.58 10.45 6.03
CA GLN A 76 17.41 11.31 4.86
C GLN A 76 15.96 11.28 4.36
N LEU A 77 15.31 10.11 4.41
CA LEU A 77 13.92 9.98 4.01
C LEU A 77 12.98 10.59 5.06
N ASP A 78 13.23 10.40 6.35
CA ASP A 78 12.45 10.97 7.46
C ASP A 78 12.54 12.50 7.48
N SER A 79 13.74 13.07 7.34
CA SER A 79 13.90 14.52 7.26
C SER A 79 13.19 15.14 6.05
N LYS A 80 13.11 14.42 4.92
CA LYS A 80 12.48 14.93 3.69
C LYS A 80 10.96 14.75 3.66
N TYR A 81 10.43 13.67 4.23
CA TYR A 81 9.04 13.26 4.05
C TYR A 81 8.25 13.06 5.35
N GLY A 82 8.89 13.02 6.52
CA GLY A 82 8.24 12.75 7.81
C GLY A 82 7.69 11.33 7.85
N LEU A 83 8.57 10.32 7.93
CA LEU A 83 8.18 8.91 7.88
C LEU A 83 7.69 8.37 9.23
N LYS A 84 8.14 9.00 10.33
CA LYS A 84 7.69 8.64 11.68
C LYS A 84 6.19 8.88 11.83
N PRO A 85 5.44 7.91 12.38
CA PRO A 85 4.01 8.09 12.61
C PRO A 85 3.75 9.19 13.63
N PHE A 86 2.75 10.03 13.39
CA PHE A 86 2.26 11.02 14.35
C PHE A 86 0.79 10.78 14.64
N GLN A 87 0.46 10.39 15.87
CA GLN A 87 -0.92 10.05 16.30
C GLN A 87 -1.62 8.92 15.51
N SER A 88 -0.88 8.24 14.63
CA SER A 88 -1.32 7.13 13.80
C SER A 88 -1.40 5.82 14.60
N PRO A 89 -2.44 4.98 14.39
CA PRO A 89 -2.47 3.62 14.92
C PRO A 89 -1.57 2.66 14.13
N PHE A 90 -0.96 3.13 13.04
CA PHE A 90 -0.12 2.32 12.16
C PHE A 90 1.37 2.50 12.47
N PRO A 91 2.22 1.49 12.18
CA PRO A 91 3.66 1.58 12.37
C PRO A 91 4.32 2.76 11.65
N TYR A 92 3.82 3.17 10.49
CA TYR A 92 4.41 4.27 9.71
C TYR A 92 3.40 5.37 9.46
N SER A 93 3.91 6.57 9.16
CA SER A 93 3.07 7.65 8.63
C SER A 93 2.54 7.32 7.25
N TYR A 94 1.55 8.09 6.79
CA TYR A 94 1.06 8.07 5.42
C TYR A 94 2.21 8.08 4.39
N GLN A 95 3.17 8.99 4.57
CA GLN A 95 4.32 9.13 3.71
C GLN A 95 5.27 7.93 3.81
N GLY A 96 5.46 7.40 5.03
CA GLY A 96 6.19 6.15 5.29
C GLY A 96 5.73 5.01 4.41
N TYR A 97 4.42 4.75 4.38
CA TYR A 97 3.83 3.72 3.52
C TYR A 97 4.05 4.00 2.03
N ILE A 98 3.87 5.23 1.57
CA ILE A 98 4.07 5.57 0.15
C ILE A 98 5.51 5.33 -0.28
N ILE A 99 6.50 5.72 0.52
CA ILE A 99 7.92 5.47 0.21
C ILE A 99 8.19 3.96 0.15
N LEU A 100 7.69 3.19 1.12
CA LEU A 100 7.84 1.73 1.11
C LEU A 100 7.21 1.09 -0.13
N PHE A 101 6.00 1.51 -0.53
CA PHE A 101 5.39 1.06 -1.78
C PHE A 101 6.22 1.43 -3.00
N THR A 102 6.73 2.67 -3.05
CA THR A 102 7.53 3.17 -4.18
C THR A 102 8.81 2.37 -4.34
N LEU A 103 9.53 2.11 -3.25
CA LEU A 103 10.72 1.27 -3.27
C LEU A 103 10.40 -0.18 -3.63
N SER A 104 9.22 -0.68 -3.23
CA SER A 104 8.76 -2.05 -3.52
C SER A 104 8.10 -2.20 -4.89
N ALA A 105 7.95 -1.13 -5.69
CA ALA A 105 7.29 -1.20 -6.99
C ALA A 105 7.90 -2.25 -7.94
N PRO A 106 9.23 -2.43 -8.04
CA PRO A 106 9.83 -3.50 -8.83
C PRO A 106 9.39 -4.90 -8.35
N ALA A 107 9.21 -5.10 -7.05
CA ALA A 107 8.77 -6.39 -6.50
C ALA A 107 7.37 -6.76 -6.99
N PHE A 108 6.43 -5.81 -6.92
CA PHE A 108 5.07 -6.01 -7.44
C PHE A 108 5.05 -6.26 -8.94
N PHE A 109 5.94 -5.60 -9.69
CA PHE A 109 6.09 -5.83 -11.12
C PHE A 109 6.50 -7.30 -11.42
N PHE A 110 7.55 -7.79 -10.76
CA PHE A 110 8.02 -9.17 -10.94
C PHE A 110 7.03 -10.22 -10.42
N LEU A 111 6.26 -9.92 -9.38
CA LEU A 111 5.19 -10.80 -8.89
C LEU A 111 4.15 -11.05 -9.99
N MET A 112 3.75 -10.00 -10.70
CA MET A 112 2.77 -10.10 -11.79
C MET A 112 3.35 -10.78 -13.03
N LEU A 113 4.63 -10.58 -13.33
CA LEU A 113 5.30 -11.37 -14.37
C LEU A 113 5.35 -12.86 -14.04
N ALA A 114 5.61 -13.23 -12.77
CA ALA A 114 5.57 -14.63 -12.35
C ALA A 114 4.18 -15.25 -12.59
N LEU A 115 3.11 -14.52 -12.23
CA LEU A 115 1.73 -14.94 -12.49
C LEU A 115 1.41 -15.03 -13.98
N GLY A 116 1.86 -14.08 -14.79
CA GLY A 116 1.67 -14.07 -16.24
C GLY A 116 2.32 -15.27 -16.93
N LEU A 117 3.56 -15.60 -16.55
CA LEU A 117 4.25 -16.77 -17.08
C LEU A 117 3.54 -18.07 -16.65
N THR A 118 3.14 -18.18 -15.38
CA THR A 118 2.46 -19.38 -14.86
C THR A 118 1.12 -19.64 -15.51
N SER A 119 0.38 -18.58 -15.81
CA SER A 119 -0.92 -18.68 -16.49
C SER A 119 -0.80 -18.88 -18.00
N GLY A 120 0.43 -18.91 -18.56
CA GLY A 120 0.65 -18.93 -20.01
C GLY A 120 0.24 -17.63 -20.71
N ASN A 121 -0.10 -16.58 -19.96
CA ASN A 121 -0.52 -15.29 -20.47
C ASN A 121 0.43 -14.20 -20.00
N PHE A 122 1.64 -14.20 -20.58
CA PHE A 122 2.68 -13.23 -20.28
C PHE A 122 2.19 -11.79 -20.42
N TRP A 123 1.38 -11.50 -21.43
CA TRP A 123 0.83 -10.17 -21.69
C TRP A 123 -0.13 -9.72 -20.58
N PHE A 124 -0.97 -10.61 -20.06
CA PHE A 124 -1.77 -10.31 -18.87
C PHE A 124 -0.88 -9.99 -17.67
N GLY A 125 0.19 -10.75 -17.47
CA GLY A 125 1.17 -10.48 -16.41
C GLY A 125 1.81 -9.10 -16.56
N LEU A 126 2.20 -8.71 -17.77
CA LEU A 126 2.76 -7.38 -18.06
C LEU A 126 1.74 -6.26 -17.78
N GLY A 127 0.51 -6.41 -18.27
CA GLY A 127 -0.55 -5.43 -18.01
C GLY A 127 -0.92 -5.34 -16.52
N GLY A 128 -0.98 -6.47 -15.82
CA GLY A 128 -1.19 -6.50 -14.39
C GLY A 128 -0.04 -5.88 -13.60
N ALA A 129 1.21 -6.05 -14.04
CA ALA A 129 2.37 -5.39 -13.47
C ALA A 129 2.26 -3.86 -13.58
N VAL A 130 1.83 -3.36 -14.75
CA VAL A 130 1.53 -1.93 -14.94
C VAL A 130 0.40 -1.48 -14.00
N ALA A 131 -0.66 -2.27 -13.83
CA ALA A 131 -1.78 -1.96 -12.93
C ALA A 131 -1.41 -1.99 -11.44
N LEU A 132 -0.37 -2.73 -11.03
CA LEU A 132 0.12 -2.65 -9.64
C LEU A 132 1.04 -1.46 -9.40
N VAL A 133 1.87 -1.11 -10.39
CA VAL A 133 2.86 -0.02 -10.27
C VAL A 133 2.23 1.36 -10.47
N TYR A 134 1.26 1.49 -11.38
CA TYR A 134 0.59 2.76 -11.68
C TYR A 134 0.05 3.49 -10.42
N PRO A 135 -0.75 2.85 -9.54
CA PRO A 135 -1.27 3.51 -8.35
C PRO A 135 -0.16 3.89 -7.37
N ILE A 136 0.94 3.14 -7.30
CA ILE A 136 2.09 3.47 -6.46
C ILE A 136 2.71 4.80 -6.91
N LEU A 137 2.96 4.94 -8.21
CA LEU A 137 3.53 6.17 -8.77
C LEU A 137 2.60 7.37 -8.57
N GLY A 138 1.30 7.18 -8.78
CA GLY A 138 0.33 8.24 -8.58
C GLY A 138 0.23 8.69 -7.11
N MET A 139 0.32 7.76 -6.15
CA MET A 139 0.43 8.13 -4.73
C MET A 139 1.74 8.86 -4.44
N PHE A 140 2.87 8.41 -4.99
CA PHE A 140 4.17 9.05 -4.81
C PHE A 140 4.21 10.49 -5.32
N PHE A 141 3.66 10.76 -6.51
CA PHE A 141 3.55 12.13 -7.03
C PHE A 141 2.68 13.02 -6.14
N ARG A 142 1.82 12.43 -5.32
CA ARG A 142 0.92 13.13 -4.39
C ARG A 142 1.32 12.97 -2.93
N ILE A 143 2.54 12.53 -2.63
CA ILE A 143 2.97 12.19 -1.26
C ILE A 143 2.80 13.33 -0.24
N LYS A 144 2.84 14.59 -0.68
CA LYS A 144 2.65 15.78 0.18
C LYS A 144 1.20 16.27 0.28
N THR A 145 0.26 15.62 -0.41
CA THR A 145 -1.16 16.01 -0.40
C THR A 145 -1.82 15.61 0.91
N PHE A 146 -1.41 14.49 1.48
CA PHE A 146 -2.00 13.91 2.69
C PHE A 146 -0.91 13.63 3.71
N SER A 147 -1.30 13.63 4.98
CA SER A 147 -0.48 13.29 6.14
C SER A 147 -1.34 12.53 7.16
N ASP A 148 -0.72 12.12 8.27
CA ASP A 148 -1.42 11.55 9.42
C ASP A 148 -2.47 12.52 10.00
N ASP A 149 -2.40 13.82 9.72
CA ASP A 149 -3.43 14.80 10.10
C ASP A 149 -4.80 14.52 9.45
N SER A 150 -4.82 13.69 8.40
CA SER A 150 -6.07 13.21 7.82
C SER A 150 -6.85 12.28 8.76
N ILE A 151 -6.21 11.71 9.79
CA ILE A 151 -6.87 10.82 10.74
C ILE A 151 -7.88 11.64 11.55
N LEU A 152 -9.16 11.35 11.35
CA LEU A 152 -10.23 12.01 12.09
C LEU A 152 -10.16 11.61 13.56
N ILE A 153 -9.89 12.57 14.42
CA ILE A 153 -10.07 12.44 15.87
C ILE A 153 -11.42 13.07 16.18
N PRO A 154 -12.52 12.30 16.31
CA PRO A 154 -13.75 12.91 16.77
C PRO A 154 -13.51 13.42 18.19
N LYS A 155 -13.68 14.73 18.39
CA LYS A 155 -13.92 15.30 19.72
C LYS A 155 -15.32 14.86 20.16
N GLY A 156 -15.43 13.64 20.67
CA GLY A 156 -16.58 13.16 21.42
C GLY A 156 -16.23 13.11 22.90
N LYS A 157 -17.09 13.68 23.76
CA LYS A 157 -16.92 13.70 25.22
C LYS A 157 -17.03 12.28 25.80
N ALA A 158 -16.12 11.88 26.66
CA ALA A 158 -16.47 11.16 27.88
C ALA A 158 -15.60 11.60 29.05
N VAL A 159 -16.07 11.24 30.22
CA VAL A 159 -15.79 11.86 31.51
C VAL A 159 -14.48 11.32 32.07
N LEU A 160 -13.42 12.13 32.00
CA LEU A 160 -12.25 11.92 32.85
C LEU A 160 -12.67 12.12 34.33
N PRO A 161 -12.28 11.24 35.26
CA PRO A 161 -12.43 11.43 36.68
C PRO A 161 -11.31 12.33 37.17
N ASP A 162 -11.80 13.36 37.81
CA ASP A 162 -11.65 13.61 39.22
C ASP A 162 -10.32 14.10 39.71
N LYS A 163 -9.17 13.46 39.44
CA LYS A 163 -7.88 13.97 39.95
C LYS A 163 -6.99 14.64 38.92
N VAL A 164 -6.73 15.94 39.12
CA VAL A 164 -5.78 16.78 38.38
C VAL A 164 -4.87 17.52 39.38
N VAL A 165 -3.55 17.40 39.24
CA VAL A 165 -2.57 18.17 40.03
C VAL A 165 -2.05 19.32 39.19
N LEU A 166 -2.18 20.55 39.69
CA LEU A 166 -1.78 21.76 39.00
C LEU A 166 -0.29 22.08 39.23
N PRO A 167 0.34 22.92 38.38
CA PRO A 167 1.77 23.26 38.47
C PRO A 167 2.20 23.98 39.77
N ASP A 168 1.24 24.44 40.57
CA ASP A 168 1.44 25.05 41.89
C ASP A 168 1.40 24.01 43.04
N GLY A 169 1.21 22.72 42.72
CA GLY A 169 1.21 21.61 43.67
C GLY A 169 -0.15 21.31 44.31
N LYS A 170 -1.24 21.98 43.93
CA LYS A 170 -2.58 21.66 44.44
C LYS A 170 -3.22 20.50 43.68
N GLU A 171 -3.69 19.49 44.42
CA GLU A 171 -4.53 18.42 43.88
C GLU A 171 -6.01 18.84 43.87
N LEU A 172 -6.65 18.78 42.71
CA LEU A 172 -8.11 18.79 42.59
C LEU A 172 -8.57 17.35 42.41
N SER A 173 -9.50 16.87 43.25
CA SER A 173 -10.15 15.55 43.22
C SER A 173 -11.66 15.73 43.12
N SER A 174 -12.38 15.04 42.21
CA SER A 174 -13.85 14.93 42.28
C SER A 174 -14.36 13.66 43.02
N GLY A 175 -13.49 12.68 43.33
CA GLY A 175 -13.79 11.59 44.27
C GLY A 175 -14.56 10.37 43.74
N GLU A 176 -15.02 10.35 42.50
CA GLU A 176 -15.89 9.34 41.88
C GLU A 176 -15.34 8.84 40.50
N GLY A 177 -15.64 7.59 40.14
CA GLY A 177 -14.92 6.76 39.16
C GLY A 177 -14.94 7.16 37.67
N ARG A 178 -13.82 6.86 36.98
CA ARG A 178 -13.45 7.16 35.56
C ARG A 178 -14.46 6.60 34.54
N VAL A 179 -14.98 7.42 33.61
CA VAL A 179 -15.57 6.94 32.34
C VAL A 179 -14.51 7.07 31.24
N VAL A 180 -14.00 5.96 30.75
CA VAL A 180 -13.06 5.96 29.63
C VAL A 180 -13.81 6.31 28.35
N THR A 181 -13.48 7.45 27.75
CA THR A 181 -13.89 7.77 26.37
C THR A 181 -13.08 6.94 25.40
N GLU A 182 -13.71 6.00 24.69
CA GLU A 182 -13.16 5.58 23.40
C GLU A 182 -13.32 6.75 22.42
N THR A 183 -12.23 7.44 22.12
CA THR A 183 -12.14 8.19 20.86
C THR A 183 -12.22 7.18 19.72
N VAL A 184 -13.37 7.09 19.06
CA VAL A 184 -13.52 6.34 17.81
C VAL A 184 -12.66 7.03 16.74
N LYS A 185 -11.36 6.76 16.69
CA LYS A 185 -10.47 7.31 15.66
C LYS A 185 -10.98 6.87 14.29
N GLY A 186 -11.18 7.82 13.37
CA GLY A 186 -11.33 7.53 11.95
C GLY A 186 -10.04 6.90 11.41
N PHE A 187 -10.10 6.35 10.20
CA PHE A 187 -8.95 5.68 9.58
C PHE A 187 -8.00 6.63 8.85
N GLY A 188 -8.45 7.87 8.59
CA GLY A 188 -7.71 8.82 7.75
C GLY A 188 -7.62 8.36 6.30
N PHE A 189 -6.74 8.97 5.52
CA PHE A 189 -6.41 8.50 4.18
C PHE A 189 -5.41 7.33 4.30
N MET A 190 -5.72 6.15 3.76
CA MET A 190 -4.89 4.94 3.89
C MET A 190 -4.23 4.54 2.57
N PRO A 191 -2.90 4.69 2.40
CA PRO A 191 -2.20 4.36 1.14
C PRO A 191 -2.42 2.91 0.70
N LEU A 192 -2.27 1.95 1.62
CA LEU A 192 -2.45 0.52 1.35
C LEU A 192 -3.86 0.22 0.81
N SER A 193 -4.88 0.81 1.42
CA SER A 193 -6.26 0.64 0.99
C SER A 193 -6.50 1.17 -0.41
N TYR A 194 -6.00 2.38 -0.73
CA TYR A 194 -6.15 2.96 -2.07
C TYR A 194 -5.38 2.18 -3.12
N TRP A 195 -4.19 1.70 -2.79
CA TRP A 195 -3.43 0.82 -3.66
C TRP A 195 -4.20 -0.47 -3.97
N ILE A 196 -4.68 -1.19 -2.95
CA ILE A 196 -5.46 -2.43 -3.14
C ILE A 196 -6.69 -2.18 -4.00
N LEU A 197 -7.49 -1.15 -3.69
CA LEU A 197 -8.74 -0.87 -4.41
C LEU A 197 -8.48 -0.43 -5.84
N ALA A 198 -7.50 0.44 -6.08
CA ALA A 198 -7.08 0.82 -7.43
C ALA A 198 -6.63 -0.42 -8.20
N SER A 199 -5.69 -1.18 -7.64
CA SER A 199 -5.16 -2.38 -8.28
C SER A 199 -6.24 -3.41 -8.55
N ALA A 200 -7.22 -3.62 -7.67
CA ALA A 200 -8.32 -4.55 -7.91
C ALA A 200 -9.14 -4.20 -9.17
N VAL A 201 -9.42 -2.92 -9.39
CA VAL A 201 -10.14 -2.43 -10.59
C VAL A 201 -9.24 -2.49 -11.84
N GLY A 202 -7.96 -2.14 -11.67
CA GLY A 202 -6.99 -2.05 -12.74
C GLY A 202 -6.51 -3.39 -13.27
N LEU A 203 -6.29 -4.38 -12.39
CA LEU A 203 -5.56 -5.60 -12.70
C LEU A 203 -6.22 -6.37 -13.85
N TYR A 204 -7.52 -6.65 -13.72
CA TYR A 204 -8.25 -7.36 -14.77
C TYR A 204 -8.38 -6.49 -16.02
N THR A 205 -8.74 -5.21 -15.86
CA THR A 205 -9.02 -4.31 -16.99
C THR A 205 -7.76 -4.08 -17.83
N VAL A 206 -6.68 -3.60 -17.23
CA VAL A 206 -5.41 -3.36 -17.93
C VAL A 206 -4.77 -4.67 -18.39
N GLY A 207 -4.79 -5.72 -17.56
CA GLY A 207 -4.28 -7.04 -17.93
C GLY A 207 -4.98 -7.60 -19.17
N ARG A 208 -6.33 -7.53 -19.22
CA ARG A 208 -7.13 -7.93 -20.39
C ARG A 208 -6.80 -7.08 -21.62
N GLY A 209 -6.59 -5.78 -21.45
CA GLY A 209 -6.17 -4.90 -22.55
C GLY A 209 -4.83 -5.32 -23.17
N PHE A 210 -3.83 -5.63 -22.34
CA PHE A 210 -2.54 -6.15 -22.83
C PHE A 210 -2.67 -7.51 -23.51
N SER A 211 -3.46 -8.44 -22.95
CA SER A 211 -3.77 -9.70 -23.65
C SER A 211 -4.48 -9.45 -24.98
N GLY A 212 -5.36 -8.45 -25.05
CA GLY A 212 -6.05 -8.04 -26.27
C GLY A 212 -5.10 -7.59 -27.37
N ILE A 213 -3.99 -6.90 -27.03
CA ILE A 213 -2.95 -6.55 -28.00
C ILE A 213 -2.33 -7.81 -28.61
N GLN A 214 -1.98 -8.79 -27.79
CA GLN A 214 -1.43 -10.05 -28.30
C GLN A 214 -2.44 -10.79 -29.18
N LEU A 215 -3.69 -10.89 -28.72
CA LEU A 215 -4.76 -11.54 -29.47
C LEU A 215 -5.02 -10.83 -30.81
N HIS A 216 -4.95 -9.51 -30.86
CA HIS A 216 -5.03 -8.77 -32.11
C HIS A 216 -3.95 -9.23 -33.11
N PHE A 217 -2.69 -9.35 -32.67
CA PHE A 217 -1.60 -9.79 -33.54
C PHE A 217 -1.65 -11.28 -33.92
N THR A 218 -2.30 -12.14 -33.13
CA THR A 218 -2.38 -13.59 -33.41
C THR A 218 -3.66 -14.03 -34.11
N SER A 219 -4.79 -13.40 -33.80
CA SER A 219 -6.13 -13.79 -34.25
C SER A 219 -6.94 -12.65 -34.88
N GLY A 220 -6.34 -11.46 -35.03
CA GLY A 220 -7.01 -10.28 -35.64
C GLY A 220 -8.12 -9.67 -34.79
N THR A 221 -8.41 -10.22 -33.61
CA THR A 221 -9.51 -9.84 -32.73
C THR A 221 -9.05 -9.85 -31.27
N PRO A 222 -9.45 -8.88 -30.43
CA PRO A 222 -10.24 -7.70 -30.76
C PRO A 222 -9.47 -6.69 -31.64
N PRO A 223 -10.12 -5.65 -32.19
CA PRO A 223 -9.43 -4.53 -32.83
C PRO A 223 -8.41 -3.90 -31.86
N LEU A 224 -7.29 -3.41 -32.40
CA LEU A 224 -6.22 -2.84 -31.58
C LEU A 224 -6.71 -1.64 -30.77
N GLU A 225 -7.60 -0.83 -31.34
CA GLU A 225 -8.24 0.31 -30.72
C GLU A 225 -9.04 -0.11 -29.47
N ALA A 226 -9.74 -1.24 -29.54
CA ALA A 226 -10.50 -1.76 -28.40
C ALA A 226 -9.57 -2.26 -27.28
N ALA A 227 -8.44 -2.89 -27.64
CA ALA A 227 -7.41 -3.29 -26.68
C ALA A 227 -6.77 -2.07 -25.98
N ILE A 228 -6.40 -1.05 -26.74
CA ILE A 228 -5.82 0.21 -26.22
C ILE A 228 -6.86 0.95 -25.36
N PHE A 229 -8.11 1.05 -25.80
CA PHE A 229 -9.20 1.64 -25.03
C PHE A 229 -9.35 0.94 -23.67
N THR A 230 -9.30 -0.38 -23.66
CA THR A 230 -9.39 -1.18 -22.44
C THR A 230 -8.26 -0.85 -21.45
N ILE A 231 -7.02 -0.68 -21.95
CA ILE A 231 -5.87 -0.25 -21.12
C ILE A 231 -6.12 1.15 -20.54
N ILE A 232 -6.47 2.12 -21.39
CA ILE A 232 -6.67 3.51 -20.98
C ILE A 232 -7.81 3.60 -19.95
N LEU A 233 -8.92 2.92 -20.19
CA LEU A 233 -10.05 2.85 -19.26
C LEU A 233 -9.60 2.30 -17.91
N GLY A 234 -8.85 1.20 -17.88
CA GLY A 234 -8.34 0.61 -16.65
C GLY A 234 -7.42 1.55 -15.86
N LEU A 235 -6.57 2.32 -16.54
CA LEU A 235 -5.71 3.32 -15.90
C LEU A 235 -6.52 4.50 -15.35
N LEU A 236 -7.50 5.01 -16.10
CA LEU A 236 -8.38 6.11 -15.66
C LEU A 236 -9.21 5.72 -14.44
N LEU A 237 -9.74 4.49 -14.40
CA LEU A 237 -10.51 4.01 -13.26
C LEU A 237 -9.66 3.86 -12.00
N GLN A 238 -8.40 3.42 -12.15
CA GLN A 238 -7.44 3.41 -11.04
C GLN A 238 -7.20 4.80 -10.48
N THR A 239 -7.12 5.82 -11.36
CA THR A 239 -6.92 7.21 -10.96
C THR A 239 -7.98 7.67 -9.96
N VAL A 240 -9.23 7.21 -10.02
CA VAL A 240 -10.30 7.60 -9.09
C VAL A 240 -9.88 7.41 -7.61
N TYR A 241 -9.23 6.29 -7.30
CA TYR A 241 -8.76 5.97 -5.94
C TYR A 241 -7.55 6.78 -5.49
N LEU A 242 -6.81 7.34 -6.44
CA LEU A 242 -5.63 8.17 -6.19
C LEU A 242 -6.03 9.61 -5.83
N PHE A 243 -7.30 9.97 -6.00
CA PHE A 243 -7.86 11.28 -5.67
C PHE A 243 -9.03 11.22 -4.69
N PRO A 244 -8.84 10.61 -3.50
CA PRO A 244 -9.92 10.50 -2.52
C PRO A 244 -10.31 11.88 -1.97
N ASP A 245 -9.41 12.88 -1.96
CA ASP A 245 -9.75 14.28 -1.65
C ASP A 245 -10.77 14.88 -2.61
N LYS A 246 -10.59 14.65 -3.91
CA LYS A 246 -11.52 15.15 -4.94
C LYS A 246 -12.84 14.41 -4.85
N LEU A 247 -12.79 13.09 -4.65
CA LEU A 247 -13.99 12.27 -4.49
C LEU A 247 -14.78 12.67 -3.24
N ASN A 248 -14.11 12.95 -2.12
CA ASN A 248 -14.73 13.40 -0.86
C ASN A 248 -15.50 14.73 -1.00
N ARG A 249 -15.20 15.54 -2.03
CA ARG A 249 -15.95 16.78 -2.33
C ARG A 249 -17.21 16.53 -3.15
N ILE A 250 -17.29 15.39 -3.84
CA ILE A 250 -18.38 15.06 -4.76
C ILE A 250 -19.42 14.20 -4.04
N VAL A 251 -18.97 13.28 -3.18
CA VAL A 251 -19.85 12.34 -2.50
C VAL A 251 -20.29 12.89 -1.13
N PRO A 252 -21.55 12.68 -0.71
CA PRO A 252 -22.06 13.19 0.57
C PRO A 252 -21.57 12.35 1.78
N ILE A 253 -20.49 11.57 1.63
CA ILE A 253 -19.98 10.63 2.62
C ILE A 253 -18.52 10.98 2.92
N GLU A 254 -18.20 11.15 4.21
CA GLU A 254 -16.82 11.40 4.64
C GLU A 254 -15.95 10.13 4.45
N LEU A 255 -15.06 10.18 3.47
CA LEU A 255 -14.22 9.05 3.03
C LEU A 255 -13.20 8.60 4.08
N ARG A 256 -12.84 9.45 5.04
CA ARG A 256 -11.87 9.14 6.12
C ARG A 256 -12.47 8.30 7.26
N THR A 257 -13.75 7.94 7.17
CA THR A 257 -14.46 7.12 8.18
C THR A 257 -14.58 5.65 7.74
N LYS A 258 -15.02 4.76 8.66
CA LYS A 258 -15.32 3.35 8.32
C LYS A 258 -16.37 3.24 7.20
N LYS A 259 -17.40 4.10 7.24
CA LYS A 259 -18.45 4.16 6.21
C LYS A 259 -17.89 4.65 4.88
N GLY A 260 -16.98 5.63 4.92
CA GLY A 260 -16.22 6.10 3.77
C GLY A 260 -15.40 4.99 3.11
N PHE A 261 -14.67 4.20 3.91
CA PHE A 261 -13.93 3.05 3.40
C PHE A 261 -14.85 2.00 2.75
N LEU A 262 -15.99 1.67 3.38
CA LEU A 262 -16.98 0.76 2.80
C LEU A 262 -17.53 1.30 1.47
N PHE A 263 -17.80 2.61 1.39
CA PHE A 263 -18.20 3.26 0.14
C PHE A 263 -17.13 3.09 -0.95
N MET A 264 -15.86 3.33 -0.64
CA MET A 264 -14.75 3.13 -1.59
C MET A 264 -14.65 1.67 -2.05
N PHE A 265 -14.88 0.72 -1.14
CA PHE A 265 -14.90 -0.70 -1.48
C PHE A 265 -16.04 -1.04 -2.44
N VAL A 266 -17.27 -0.58 -2.17
CA VAL A 266 -18.43 -0.78 -3.06
C VAL A 266 -18.20 -0.11 -4.41
N LEU A 267 -17.62 1.09 -4.43
CA LEU A 267 -17.27 1.81 -5.65
C LEU A 267 -16.35 0.96 -6.56
N ALA A 268 -15.50 0.10 -6.02
CA ALA A 268 -14.62 -0.76 -6.83
C ALA A 268 -15.41 -1.74 -7.68
N PHE A 269 -16.45 -2.36 -7.11
CA PHE A 269 -17.34 -3.25 -7.85
C PHE A 269 -18.18 -2.49 -8.89
N VAL A 270 -18.66 -1.29 -8.55
CA VAL A 270 -19.41 -0.46 -9.50
C VAL A 270 -18.54 -0.07 -10.69
N LEU A 271 -17.34 0.47 -10.44
CA LEU A 271 -16.41 0.86 -11.50
C LEU A 271 -15.96 -0.35 -12.33
N PHE A 272 -15.76 -1.51 -11.70
CA PHE A 272 -15.47 -2.75 -12.41
C PHE A 272 -16.63 -3.18 -13.31
N GLY A 273 -17.88 -3.16 -12.82
CA GLY A 273 -19.05 -3.49 -13.64
C GLY A 273 -19.23 -2.55 -14.82
N VAL A 274 -19.07 -1.25 -14.60
CA VAL A 274 -19.09 -0.24 -15.68
C VAL A 274 -17.97 -0.50 -16.70
N SER A 275 -16.77 -0.86 -16.23
CA SER A 275 -15.66 -1.16 -17.14
C SER A 275 -15.97 -2.37 -18.03
N GLN A 276 -16.54 -3.44 -17.47
CA GLN A 276 -16.92 -4.63 -18.24
C GLN A 276 -17.99 -4.33 -19.28
N PHE A 277 -18.98 -3.50 -18.93
CA PHE A 277 -20.02 -3.07 -19.86
C PHE A 277 -19.44 -2.27 -21.03
N LEU A 278 -18.60 -1.26 -20.74
CA LEU A 278 -17.97 -0.43 -21.77
C LEU A 278 -17.04 -1.23 -22.68
N ILE A 279 -16.25 -2.15 -22.12
CA ILE A 279 -15.41 -3.05 -22.91
C ILE A 279 -16.27 -3.90 -23.84
N GLY A 280 -17.38 -4.45 -23.32
CA GLY A 280 -18.33 -5.23 -24.12
C GLY A 280 -18.80 -4.49 -25.37
N ILE A 281 -19.15 -3.20 -25.25
CA ILE A 281 -19.61 -2.36 -26.37
C ILE A 281 -18.54 -2.21 -27.45
N VAL A 282 -17.28 -2.00 -27.08
CA VAL A 282 -16.20 -1.72 -28.06
C VAL A 282 -15.56 -2.99 -28.63
N THR A 283 -15.84 -4.15 -28.05
CA THR A 283 -15.32 -5.45 -28.53
C THR A 283 -16.31 -6.26 -29.36
N LEU A 284 -17.58 -5.84 -29.41
CA LEU A 284 -18.60 -6.34 -30.34
C LEU A 284 -18.36 -5.79 -31.75
#